data_AF-A0A350Y4S7-F1
#
_entry.id   AF-A0A350Y4S7-F1
#
_cell.length_a   1.000
_cell.length_b   1.000
_cell.length_c   1.000
_cell.angle_alpha   90.00
_cell.angle_beta   90.00
_cell.angle_gamma   90.00
#
_symmetry.space_group_name_H-M   'P 1'
#
loop_
_entity.id
_entity.type
_entity.pdbx_description
1 polymer ?
#
loop_
_entity_poly.entity_id
_entity_poly.type
_entity_poly.pdbx_seq_one_letter_code
_entity_poly.pdbx_strand_id
1 'polypeptide(L)' 'MNNVRTVSDTKRDFYNCHTRPINSIYRRVVEELMVEMHLLSVNVDFRYDPIYALGVVTSFNRFMQG' A
#
# COMPACT_ATOMS: atom_id res chain seq x y z
N MET A 1 -18.89 1.90 17.34
CA MET A 1 -18.28 0.60 17.00
C MET A 1 -17.30 0.88 15.86
N ASN A 2 -16.01 1.00 16.15
CA ASN A 2 -15.01 1.35 15.12
C ASN A 2 -14.83 0.14 14.22
N ASN A 3 -15.41 0.19 13.03
CA ASN A 3 -15.26 -0.88 12.05
C ASN A 3 -13.81 -0.84 11.55
N VAL A 4 -13.01 -1.84 11.92
CA VAL A 4 -11.61 -1.93 11.47
C VAL A 4 -11.65 -2.07 9.96
N ARG A 5 -11.04 -1.10 9.28
CA ARG A 5 -10.99 -1.03 7.83
C ARG A 5 -10.36 -2.31 7.28
N THR A 6 -10.91 -2.87 6.21
CA THR A 6 -10.39 -4.11 5.62
C THR A 6 -9.36 -3.82 4.53
N VAL A 7 -8.60 -4.86 4.15
CA VAL A 7 -7.73 -4.81 2.96
C VAL A 7 -8.56 -4.48 1.71
N SER A 8 -9.76 -5.04 1.58
CA SER A 8 -10.66 -4.79 0.45
C SER A 8 -11.10 -3.34 0.36
N ASP A 9 -11.38 -2.68 1.49
CA ASP A 9 -11.68 -1.25 1.54
C ASP A 9 -10.49 -0.41 1.08
N THR A 10 -9.27 -0.82 1.44
CA THR A 10 -8.02 -0.17 1.00
C THR A 10 -7.79 -0.31 -0.49
N LYS A 11 -7.96 -1.52 -1.05
CA LYS A 11 -7.89 -1.74 -2.50
C LYS A 11 -8.96 -0.94 -3.25
N ARG A 12 -10.19 -0.91 -2.73
CA ARG A 12 -11.30 -0.15 -3.34
C ARG A 12 -10.97 1.34 -3.40
N ASP A 13 -10.50 1.93 -2.30
CA ASP A 13 -10.15 3.34 -2.28
C ASP A 13 -8.98 3.66 -3.21
N PHE A 14 -7.97 2.78 -3.30
CA PHE A 14 -6.89 2.94 -4.26
C PHE A 14 -7.39 3.00 -5.71
N TYR A 15 -8.26 2.06 -6.12
CA TYR A 15 -8.81 2.06 -7.48
C TYR A 15 -9.82 3.19 -7.74
N ASN A 16 -10.45 3.72 -6.69
CA ASN A 16 -11.27 4.93 -6.78
C ASN A 16 -10.41 6.18 -7.02
N CYS A 17 -9.24 6.27 -6.37
CA CYS A 17 -8.31 7.40 -6.52
C CYS A 17 -7.44 7.29 -7.78
N HIS A 18 -7.05 6.08 -8.18
CA HIS A 18 -6.24 5.79 -9.35
C HIS A 18 -7.03 4.97 -10.37
N THR A 19 -7.81 5.68 -11.20
CA THR A 19 -8.72 5.07 -12.19
C THR A 19 -8.03 4.65 -13.49
N ARG A 20 -6.73 4.98 -13.66
CA ARG A 20 -5.98 4.63 -14.86
C ARG A 20 -5.58 3.15 -14.82
N PRO A 21 -5.56 2.45 -15.97
CA PRO A 21 -5.10 1.07 -16.02
C PRO A 21 -3.64 0.96 -15.57
N ILE A 22 -3.38 0.05 -14.64
CA ILE A 22 -2.03 -0.30 -14.20
C ILE A 22 -1.53 -1.45 -15.08
N ASN A 23 -0.34 -1.26 -15.66
CA ASN A 23 0.36 -2.30 -16.41
C ASN A 23 0.53 -3.55 -15.55
N SER A 24 0.24 -4.73 -16.13
CA SER A 24 0.27 -6.01 -15.43
C SER A 24 1.63 -6.32 -14.79
N ILE A 25 2.74 -5.81 -15.35
CA ILE A 25 4.10 -5.97 -14.79
C ILE A 25 4.18 -5.36 -13.38
N TYR A 26 3.58 -4.19 -13.16
CA TYR A 26 3.64 -3.48 -11.89
C TYR A 26 2.49 -3.84 -10.94
N ARG A 27 1.38 -4.39 -11.46
CA ARG A 27 0.16 -4.65 -10.68
C ARG A 27 0.43 -5.48 -9.43
N ARG A 28 1.22 -6.55 -9.55
CA ARG A 28 1.55 -7.43 -8.42
C ARG A 28 2.25 -6.66 -7.30
N VAL A 29 3.26 -5.86 -7.66
CA VAL A 29 4.04 -5.06 -6.70
C VAL A 29 3.14 -4.04 -5.99
N VAL A 30 2.30 -3.31 -6.73
CA VAL A 30 1.39 -2.32 -6.15
C VAL A 30 0.44 -2.98 -5.16
N GLU A 31 -0.13 -4.13 -5.51
CA GLU A 31 -1.06 -4.84 -4.63
C GLU A 31 -0.37 -5.39 -3.38
N GLU A 32 0.80 -6.01 -3.51
CA GLU A 32 1.55 -6.53 -2.36
C GLU A 32 1.97 -5.41 -1.41
N LEU A 33 2.50 -4.30 -1.94
CA LEU A 33 2.90 -3.13 -1.14
C LEU A 33 1.69 -2.53 -0.40
N MET A 34 0.54 -2.42 -1.06
CA MET A 34 -0.68 -1.88 -0.44
C MET A 34 -1.21 -2.78 0.68
N VAL A 35 -1.17 -4.11 0.49
CA VAL A 35 -1.58 -5.08 1.52
C VAL A 35 -0.65 -4.99 2.72
N GLU A 36 0.66 -4.93 2.49
CA GLU A 36 1.67 -4.81 3.56
C GLU A 36 1.47 -3.52 4.36
N MET A 37 1.35 -2.37 3.68
CA MET A 37 1.09 -1.08 4.33
C MET A 37 -0.20 -1.10 5.15
N HIS A 38 -1.26 -1.73 4.63
CA HIS A 38 -2.51 -1.88 5.35
C HIS A 38 -2.36 -2.70 6.64
N LEU A 39 -1.78 -3.91 6.54
CA LEU A 39 -1.60 -4.81 7.68
C LEU A 39 -0.72 -4.20 8.77
N LEU A 40 0.31 -3.44 8.39
CA LEU A 40 1.10 -2.66 9.33
C LEU A 40 0.26 -1.55 9.98
N SER A 41 -0.49 -0.77 9.20
CA SER A 41 -1.27 0.36 9.72
C SER A 41 -2.34 -0.02 10.75
N VAL A 42 -2.90 -1.23 10.67
CA VAL A 42 -3.93 -1.72 11.60
C VAL A 42 -3.34 -2.49 12.79
N ASN A 43 -2.04 -2.78 12.78
CA ASN A 43 -1.37 -3.43 13.89
C ASN A 43 -1.21 -2.45 15.06
N VAL A 44 -1.62 -2.88 16.26
CA VAL A 44 -1.58 -2.06 17.49
C VAL A 44 -0.16 -1.61 17.88
N ASP A 45 0.86 -2.40 17.52
CA ASP A 45 2.25 -2.12 17.86
C ASP A 45 2.96 -1.26 16.79
N PHE A 46 2.32 -1.05 15.64
CA PHE A 46 2.92 -0.29 14.55
C PHE A 46 2.92 1.20 14.88
N ARG A 47 4.10 1.83 14.69
CA ARG A 47 4.27 3.27 14.77
C ARG A 47 4.92 3.74 13.48
N TYR A 48 4.27 4.70 12.83
CA TYR A 48 4.87 5.36 11.68
C TYR A 48 6.12 6.12 12.11
N ASP A 49 7.23 5.89 11.42
CA ASP A 49 8.50 6.56 11.67
C ASP A 49 9.21 6.91 10.34
N PRO A 50 10.26 7.76 10.38
CA PRO A 50 10.99 8.16 9.18
C PRO A 50 11.71 7.00 8.45
N ILE A 51 12.09 5.93 9.14
CA ILE A 51 12.74 4.75 8.54
C ILE A 51 11.71 3.99 7.71
N TYR A 52 10.51 3.79 8.25
CA TYR A 52 9.40 3.20 7.52
C TYR A 52 9.04 4.03 6.28
N ALA A 53 8.93 5.36 6.43
CA ALA A 53 8.63 6.26 5.33
C ALA A 53 9.67 6.15 4.20
N LEU A 54 10.97 6.20 4.55
CA LEU A 54 12.06 6.05 3.59
C LEU A 54 12.05 4.67 2.93
N GLY A 55 11.78 3.61 3.70
CA GLY A 55 11.67 2.25 3.19
C GLY A 55 10.57 2.10 2.15
N VAL A 56 9.36 2.60 2.44
CA VAL A 56 8.23 2.58 1.51
C VAL A 56 8.56 3.32 0.21
N VAL A 57 9.08 4.55 0.30
CA VAL A 57 9.43 5.36 -0.87
C VAL A 57 10.55 4.70 -1.69
N THR A 58 11.58 4.18 -1.03
CA THR A 58 12.71 3.52 -1.69
C THR A 58 12.27 2.25 -2.42
N SER A 59 11.46 1.41 -1.77
CA SER A 59 10.91 0.19 -2.38
C SER A 59 10.03 0.53 -3.57
N PHE A 60 9.10 1.47 -3.42
CA PHE A 60 8.25 1.90 -4.53
C PHE A 60 9.07 2.39 -5.72
N ASN A 61 10.03 3.29 -5.49
CA ASN A 61 10.89 3.81 -6.56
C ASN A 61 11.69 2.71 -7.25
N ARG A 62 12.24 1.75 -6.49
CA ARG A 62 13.06 0.68 -7.04
C ARG A 62 12.25 -0.29 -7.90
N PHE A 63 11.03 -0.63 -7.49
CA PHE A 63 10.18 -1.55 -8.25
C PHE A 63 9.46 -0.88 -9.44
N MET A 64 9.32 0.45 -9.42
CA MET A 64 8.74 1.21 -10.52
C MET A 64 9.78 1.69 -11.56
N GLN A 65 11.05 1.34 -11.38
CA GLN A 65 12.08 1.54 -12.40
C GLN A 65 11.95 0.46 -13.49
N GLY A 66 11.31 0.82 -14.59
CA GLY A 66 11.31 0.07 -15.84
C GLY A 66 11.54 0.98 -17.03
#